data_AF-A0A619PGC9-F1
#
_entry.id   AF-A0A619PGC9-F1
#
_cell.length_a   1.000
_cell.length_b   1.000
_cell.length_c   1.000
_cell.angle_alpha   90.00
_cell.angle_beta   90.00
_cell.angle_gamma   90.00
#
_symmetry.space_group_name_H-M   'P 1'
#
loop_
_entity.id
_entity.type
_entity.pdbx_description
1 polymer ?
#
loop_
_entity_poly.entity_id
_entity_poly.type
_entity_poly.pdbx_seq_one_letter_code
_entity_poly.pdbx_strand_id
1 'polypeptide(L)'
;MSEQSLISVIKTYIRGSGPVTCTQIACAINAAPQDVISVIREAVERGSLAEKNGYYDICRQPSESRRSSYSWVEGNTLPAWVMRLTRGPKTCESVDIVAEVDRAKRAQGWPPFILASIDVRLSHFQCVSTGEIVDRHILRYLPLDTTEVIAL
;
A
#
# COMPACT_ATOMS: atom_id res chain seq x y z
N MET A 1 -17.46 23.20 13.92
CA MET A 1 -16.04 23.32 13.54
C MET A 1 -15.98 23.68 12.06
N SER A 2 -15.18 24.66 11.64
CA SER A 2 -15.04 24.99 10.21
C SER A 2 -14.20 23.93 9.48
N GLU A 3 -14.42 23.74 8.18
CA GLU A 3 -13.69 22.76 7.36
C GLU A 3 -12.17 22.95 7.41
N GLN A 4 -11.70 24.20 7.38
CA GLN A 4 -10.28 24.51 7.49
C GLN A 4 -9.68 24.10 8.84
N SER A 5 -10.45 24.28 9.92
CA SER A 5 -10.05 23.83 11.26
C SER A 5 -10.06 22.31 11.38
N LEU A 6 -10.93 21.62 10.65
CA LEU A 6 -10.95 20.16 10.61
C LEU A 6 -9.73 19.62 9.84
N ILE A 7 -9.40 20.19 8.68
CA ILE A 7 -8.25 19.78 7.87
C ILE A 7 -6.92 19.95 8.64
N SER A 8 -6.78 21.01 9.46
CA SER A 8 -5.57 21.21 10.25
C SER A 8 -5.39 20.13 11.33
N VAL A 9 -6.49 19.71 11.98
CA VAL A 9 -6.50 18.58 12.92
C VAL A 9 -6.13 17.27 12.20
N ILE A 10 -6.74 17.01 11.05
CA ILE A 10 -6.45 15.81 10.23
C ILE A 10 -4.96 15.76 9.85
N LYS A 11 -4.40 16.88 9.35
CA LYS A 11 -2.97 16.96 9.00
C LYS A 11 -2.08 16.70 10.22
N THR A 12 -2.45 17.20 11.40
CA THR A 12 -1.68 16.97 12.64
C THR A 12 -1.69 15.50 13.02
N TYR A 13 -2.86 14.84 12.92
CA TYR A 13 -2.99 13.41 13.16
C TYR A 13 -2.17 12.56 12.18
N ILE A 14 -2.19 12.90 10.89
CA ILE A 14 -1.37 12.24 9.85
C ILE A 14 0.13 12.40 10.14
N ARG A 15 0.60 13.56 10.61
CA ARG A 15 2.02 13.74 10.96
C ARG A 15 2.48 12.80 12.07
N GLY A 16 1.63 12.54 13.06
CA GLY A 16 1.96 11.63 14.17
C GLY A 16 1.80 10.16 13.81
N SER A 17 0.82 9.81 12.98
CA SER A 17 0.42 8.43 12.71
C SER A 17 0.94 7.88 11.38
N GLY A 18 1.45 8.76 10.51
CA GLY A 18 1.67 8.46 9.10
C GLY A 18 0.36 8.44 8.29
N PRO A 19 0.38 7.86 7.08
CA PRO A 19 -0.82 7.72 6.24
C PRO A 19 -1.92 6.90 6.93
N VAL A 20 -3.17 7.38 6.89
CA VAL A 20 -4.32 6.81 7.64
C VAL A 20 -5.58 6.70 6.77
N THR A 21 -6.49 5.80 7.13
CA THR A 21 -7.78 5.61 6.44
C THR A 21 -8.84 6.61 6.91
N CYS A 22 -9.94 6.76 6.14
CA CYS A 22 -11.08 7.58 6.55
C CYS A 22 -11.62 7.17 7.92
N THR A 23 -11.73 5.86 8.18
CA THR A 23 -12.19 5.33 9.48
C THR A 23 -11.25 5.72 10.62
N GLN A 24 -9.93 5.63 10.41
CA GLN A 24 -8.96 6.05 11.43
C GLN A 24 -9.06 7.55 11.73
N ILE A 25 -9.26 8.38 10.70
CA ILE A 25 -9.48 9.82 10.87
C ILE A 25 -10.78 10.08 11.65
N ALA A 26 -11.88 9.44 11.24
CA ALA A 26 -13.19 9.58 11.87
C ALA A 26 -13.15 9.19 13.37
N CYS A 27 -12.49 8.08 13.70
CA CYS A 27 -12.25 7.69 15.09
C CYS A 27 -11.43 8.73 15.86
N ALA A 28 -10.37 9.28 15.27
CA ALA A 28 -9.49 10.25 15.93
C ALA A 28 -10.19 11.57 16.27
N ILE A 29 -11.19 11.97 15.48
CA ILE A 29 -11.96 13.20 15.69
C ILE A 29 -13.34 12.98 16.31
N ASN A 30 -13.64 11.74 16.72
CA ASN A 30 -14.93 11.33 17.28
C ASN A 30 -16.14 11.71 16.39
N ALA A 31 -16.04 11.43 15.09
CA ALA A 31 -17.09 11.65 14.09
C ALA A 31 -17.42 10.35 13.34
N ALA A 32 -18.56 10.31 12.64
CA ALA A 32 -18.87 9.20 11.75
C ALA A 32 -18.15 9.36 10.40
N PRO A 33 -17.69 8.28 9.74
CA PRO A 33 -16.98 8.38 8.46
C PRO A 33 -17.74 9.17 7.38
N GLN A 34 -19.08 9.09 7.36
CA GLN A 34 -19.90 9.86 6.41
C GLN A 34 -19.78 11.38 6.58
N ASP A 35 -19.47 11.87 7.78
CA ASP A 35 -19.37 13.30 8.07
C ASP A 35 -18.01 13.87 7.69
N VAL A 36 -17.00 13.00 7.54
CA VAL A 36 -15.61 13.38 7.27
C VAL A 36 -15.24 13.19 5.80
N ILE A 37 -15.89 12.23 5.12
CA ILE A 37 -15.50 11.81 3.77
C ILE A 37 -15.62 12.93 2.72
N SER A 38 -16.63 13.80 2.83
CA SER A 38 -16.79 14.96 1.94
C SER A 38 -15.63 15.93 2.10
N VAL A 39 -15.29 16.30 3.34
CA VAL A 39 -14.19 17.22 3.67
C VAL A 39 -12.85 16.67 3.22
N ILE A 40 -12.60 15.36 3.42
CA ILE A 40 -11.35 14.73 3.00
C ILE A 40 -11.25 14.72 1.47
N ARG A 41 -12.31 14.36 0.75
CA ARG A 41 -12.32 14.35 -0.72
C ARG A 41 -12.05 15.73 -1.29
N GLU A 42 -12.70 16.74 -0.76
CA GLU A 42 -12.46 18.12 -1.17
C GLU A 42 -11.02 18.57 -0.86
N ALA A 43 -10.46 18.17 0.29
CA ALA A 43 -9.07 18.45 0.63
C ALA A 43 -8.08 17.76 -0.33
N VAL A 44 -8.43 16.59 -0.88
CA VAL A 44 -7.65 15.89 -1.91
C VAL A 44 -7.76 16.62 -3.24
N GLU A 45 -8.97 17.01 -3.66
CA GLU A 45 -9.20 17.79 -4.88
C GLU A 45 -8.45 19.13 -4.87
N ARG A 46 -8.38 19.78 -3.71
CA ARG A 46 -7.64 21.03 -3.49
C ARG A 46 -6.12 20.82 -3.30
N GLY A 47 -5.62 19.59 -3.39
CA GLY A 47 -4.20 19.27 -3.21
C GLY A 47 -3.64 19.45 -1.80
N SER A 48 -4.51 19.58 -0.78
CA SER A 48 -4.12 19.67 0.63
C SER A 48 -3.78 18.31 1.24
N LEU A 49 -4.40 17.26 0.76
CA LEU A 49 -4.13 15.86 1.10
C LEU A 49 -3.86 15.07 -0.18
N ALA A 50 -3.18 13.96 -0.05
CA ALA A 50 -3.03 12.97 -1.10
C ALA A 50 -3.79 11.70 -0.70
N GLU A 51 -4.48 11.08 -1.64
CA GLU A 51 -5.15 9.80 -1.45
C GLU A 51 -4.42 8.72 -2.26
N LYS A 52 -4.20 7.56 -1.64
CA LYS A 52 -3.65 6.38 -2.30
C LYS A 52 -4.20 5.11 -1.65
N ASN A 53 -4.95 4.32 -2.43
CA ASN A 53 -5.49 3.01 -2.05
C ASN A 53 -6.30 3.03 -0.74
N GLY A 54 -7.11 4.07 -0.53
CA GLY A 54 -7.94 4.30 0.65
C GLY A 54 -7.20 4.91 1.85
N TYR A 55 -5.90 5.20 1.71
CA TYR A 55 -5.11 5.91 2.71
C TYR A 55 -4.93 7.37 2.30
N TYR A 56 -5.00 8.26 3.28
CA TYR A 56 -4.78 9.68 3.15
C TYR A 56 -3.46 10.06 3.81
N ASP A 57 -2.64 10.82 3.09
CA ASP A 57 -1.40 11.43 3.59
C ASP A 57 -1.41 12.94 3.28
N ILE A 58 -0.45 13.66 3.84
CA ILE A 58 -0.18 15.05 3.45
C ILE A 58 0.36 15.05 2.03
N CYS A 59 -0.20 15.90 1.18
CA CYS A 59 0.36 16.13 -0.16
C CYS A 59 1.78 16.68 -0.02
N ARG A 60 2.77 15.86 -0.37
CA ARG A 60 4.19 16.24 -0.42
C ARG A 60 4.56 16.48 -1.88
N GLN A 61 5.26 17.58 -2.15
CA GLN A 61 5.84 17.75 -3.48
C GLN A 61 6.85 16.63 -3.74
N PRO A 62 6.92 16.08 -4.97
CA PRO A 62 7.88 15.04 -5.28
C PRO A 62 9.30 15.61 -5.14
N SER A 63 10.00 15.21 -4.07
CA SER A 63 11.46 15.30 -4.00
C SER A 63 12.04 14.23 -4.93
N GLU A 64 13.16 14.53 -5.60
CA GLU A 64 13.90 13.66 -6.54
C GLU A 64 13.45 12.19 -6.53
N SER A 65 12.87 11.76 -7.65
CA SER A 65 12.24 10.46 -7.90
C SER A 65 13.25 9.30 -7.79
N ARG A 66 13.62 8.91 -6.57
CA ARG A 66 14.39 7.69 -6.32
C ARG A 66 13.45 6.55 -5.99
N ARG A 67 13.69 5.38 -6.59
CA ARG A 67 13.02 4.14 -6.20
C ARG A 67 13.30 3.88 -4.73
N SER A 68 12.26 3.57 -3.98
CA SER A 68 12.34 3.19 -2.58
C SER A 68 12.76 1.72 -2.45
N SER A 69 13.66 1.44 -1.53
CA SER A 69 13.87 0.07 -1.04
C SER A 69 12.92 -0.20 0.12
N TYR A 70 12.34 -1.39 0.15
CA TYR A 70 11.45 -1.83 1.23
C TYR A 70 12.13 -2.90 2.08
N SER A 71 11.59 -3.14 3.27
CA SER A 71 12.02 -4.26 4.12
C SER A 71 11.34 -5.56 3.69
N TRP A 72 11.99 -6.70 3.97
CA TRP A 72 11.35 -8.01 3.86
C TRP A 72 10.15 -8.11 4.82
N VAL A 73 9.09 -8.75 4.35
CA VAL A 73 7.93 -9.15 5.15
C VAL A 73 8.00 -10.66 5.33
N GLU A 74 8.04 -11.10 6.58
CA GLU A 74 8.02 -12.51 6.93
C GLU A 74 6.60 -13.08 6.77
N GLY A 75 6.50 -14.31 6.27
CA GLY A 75 5.25 -14.99 5.96
C GLY A 75 4.55 -14.44 4.71
N ASN A 76 3.22 -14.59 4.69
CA ASN A 76 2.35 -14.24 3.57
C ASN A 76 1.24 -13.25 3.94
N THR A 77 1.33 -12.60 5.11
CA THR A 77 0.40 -11.53 5.50
C THR A 77 0.66 -10.26 4.73
N LEU A 78 -0.35 -9.41 4.48
CA LEU A 78 -0.18 -8.11 3.85
C LEU A 78 -0.28 -6.96 4.89
N PRO A 79 0.85 -6.39 5.36
CA PRO A 79 0.83 -5.20 6.20
C PRO A 79 0.19 -4.00 5.49
N ALA A 80 -0.38 -3.08 6.28
CA ALA A 80 -0.99 -1.85 5.77
C ALA A 80 -0.06 -1.03 4.85
N TRP A 81 1.24 -1.00 5.13
CA TRP A 81 2.18 -0.27 4.28
C TRP A 81 2.39 -0.93 2.91
N VAL A 82 2.27 -2.26 2.80
CA VAL A 82 2.31 -2.99 1.52
C VAL A 82 1.06 -2.70 0.70
N MET A 83 -0.11 -2.59 1.35
CA MET A 83 -1.36 -2.18 0.70
C MET A 83 -1.27 -0.81 0.02
N ARG A 84 -0.40 0.08 0.50
CA ARG A 84 -0.16 1.39 -0.13
C ARG A 84 0.74 1.33 -1.36
N LEU A 85 1.39 0.19 -1.59
CA LEU A 85 2.24 -0.04 -2.76
C LEU A 85 1.45 -0.60 -3.94
N THR A 86 0.19 -0.97 -3.72
CA THR A 86 -0.62 -1.62 -4.74
C THR A 86 -0.86 -0.69 -5.92
N ARG A 87 -0.92 -1.29 -7.10
CA ARG A 87 -1.10 -0.62 -8.39
C ARG A 87 -2.11 -1.38 -9.22
N GLY A 88 -2.60 -0.72 -10.26
CA GLY A 88 -3.54 -1.32 -11.20
C GLY A 88 -4.96 -0.78 -11.02
N PRO A 89 -5.91 -1.31 -11.80
CA PRO A 89 -7.29 -0.85 -11.73
C PRO A 89 -7.91 -1.22 -10.39
N LYS A 90 -8.80 -0.35 -9.91
CA LYS A 90 -9.55 -0.58 -8.67
C LYS A 90 -10.19 -1.96 -8.70
N THR A 91 -10.09 -2.73 -7.60
CA THR A 91 -10.53 -4.13 -7.42
C THR A 91 -9.63 -5.22 -8.02
N CYS A 92 -8.59 -4.85 -8.76
CA CYS A 92 -7.55 -5.77 -9.25
C CYS A 92 -6.15 -5.24 -8.89
N GLU A 93 -6.03 -4.57 -7.75
CA GLU A 93 -4.76 -4.00 -7.35
C GLU A 93 -3.74 -5.08 -6.99
N SER A 94 -2.52 -4.93 -7.48
CA SER A 94 -1.44 -5.88 -7.26
C SER A 94 -0.16 -5.23 -6.77
N VAL A 95 0.71 -6.06 -6.16
CA VAL A 95 2.07 -5.68 -5.77
C VAL A 95 3.04 -6.70 -6.35
N ASP A 96 4.00 -6.24 -7.14
CA ASP A 96 5.09 -7.09 -7.61
C ASP A 96 6.13 -7.27 -6.51
N ILE A 97 6.58 -8.51 -6.35
CA ILE A 97 7.45 -8.93 -5.25
C ILE A 97 8.55 -9.88 -5.73
N VAL A 98 9.62 -9.94 -4.94
CA VAL A 98 10.49 -11.13 -4.89
C VAL A 98 10.06 -11.95 -3.68
N ALA A 99 9.78 -13.23 -3.84
CA ALA A 99 9.35 -14.11 -2.77
C ALA A 99 10.35 -15.25 -2.56
N GLU A 100 10.65 -15.56 -1.30
CA GLU A 100 11.38 -16.76 -0.92
C GLU A 100 10.40 -17.91 -0.72
N VAL A 101 10.68 -19.07 -1.31
CA VAL A 101 9.82 -20.25 -1.20
C VAL A 101 10.38 -21.33 -0.27
N ASP A 102 9.48 -22.11 0.31
CA ASP A 102 9.81 -23.20 1.24
C ASP A 102 10.63 -24.33 0.57
N ARG A 103 11.10 -25.28 1.40
CA ARG A 103 11.87 -26.42 0.90
C ARG A 103 11.02 -27.40 0.08
N ALA A 104 9.72 -27.49 0.35
CA ALA A 104 8.83 -28.41 -0.35
C ALA A 104 8.66 -28.01 -1.82
N LYS A 105 8.51 -26.70 -2.08
CA LYS A 105 8.44 -26.15 -3.44
C LYS A 105 9.80 -26.27 -4.15
N ARG A 106 10.89 -26.00 -3.44
CA ARG A 106 12.26 -26.23 -3.97
C ARG A 106 12.53 -27.68 -4.36
N ALA A 107 12.04 -28.65 -3.60
CA ALA A 107 12.17 -30.08 -3.93
C ALA A 107 11.47 -30.45 -5.25
N GLN A 108 10.52 -29.63 -5.72
CA GLN A 108 9.86 -29.77 -7.03
C GLN A 108 10.68 -29.13 -8.18
N GLY A 109 11.90 -28.66 -7.90
CA GLY A 109 12.78 -28.00 -8.88
C GLY A 109 12.62 -26.48 -8.96
N TRP A 110 11.87 -25.86 -8.04
CA TRP A 110 11.71 -24.41 -8.02
C TRP A 110 12.96 -23.70 -7.47
N PRO A 111 13.30 -22.51 -8.00
CA PRO A 111 14.38 -21.71 -7.44
C PRO A 111 14.02 -21.23 -6.01
N PRO A 112 15.01 -20.93 -5.16
CA PRO A 112 14.77 -20.46 -3.80
C PRO A 112 14.03 -19.10 -3.75
N PHE A 113 14.25 -18.26 -4.77
CA PHE A 113 13.57 -16.98 -4.92
C PHE A 113 12.87 -16.93 -6.27
N ILE A 114 11.64 -16.40 -6.26
CA ILE A 114 10.82 -16.21 -7.45
C ILE A 114 10.35 -14.76 -7.55
N LEU A 115 10.06 -14.34 -8.79
CA LEU A 115 9.21 -13.18 -9.02
C LEU A 115 7.75 -13.62 -8.89
N ALA A 116 6.98 -12.87 -8.12
CA ALA A 116 5.56 -13.10 -7.92
C ALA A 116 4.81 -11.76 -7.92
N SER A 117 3.51 -11.82 -8.18
CA SER A 117 2.60 -10.70 -8.00
C SER A 117 1.57 -11.09 -6.94
N ILE A 118 1.28 -10.17 -6.02
CA ILE A 118 0.25 -10.35 -5.01
C ILE A 118 -1.05 -9.76 -5.56
N ASP A 119 -2.08 -10.57 -5.78
CA ASP A 119 -3.46 -10.07 -5.89
C ASP A 119 -3.89 -9.65 -4.48
N VAL A 120 -4.03 -8.36 -4.26
CA VAL A 120 -4.25 -7.82 -2.92
C VAL A 120 -5.68 -8.03 -2.44
N ARG A 121 -6.65 -8.11 -3.35
CA ARG A 121 -8.04 -8.37 -3.00
C ARG A 121 -8.21 -9.80 -2.49
N LEU A 122 -7.57 -10.75 -3.15
CA LEU A 122 -7.63 -12.16 -2.78
C LEU A 122 -6.53 -12.56 -1.78
N SER A 123 -5.54 -11.70 -1.57
CA SER A 123 -4.32 -12.02 -0.82
C SER A 123 -3.60 -13.25 -1.36
N HIS A 124 -3.63 -13.42 -2.69
CA HIS A 124 -2.96 -14.53 -3.38
C HIS A 124 -1.62 -14.09 -3.95
N PHE A 125 -0.62 -14.92 -3.76
CA PHE A 125 0.72 -14.82 -4.29
C PHE A 125 0.79 -15.70 -5.53
N GLN A 126 0.95 -15.09 -6.69
CA GLN A 126 1.04 -15.80 -7.96
C GLN A 126 2.43 -15.65 -8.55
N CYS A 127 3.08 -16.76 -8.88
CA CYS A 127 4.37 -16.74 -9.55
C CYS A 127 4.23 -16.19 -10.98
N VAL A 128 5.07 -15.22 -11.34
CA VAL A 128 5.00 -14.54 -12.65
C VAL A 128 5.37 -15.48 -13.80
N SER A 129 6.33 -16.37 -13.61
CA SER A 129 6.83 -17.24 -14.69
C SER A 129 5.93 -18.45 -14.97
N THR A 130 5.27 -18.99 -13.95
CA THR A 130 4.48 -20.23 -14.05
C THR A 130 2.98 -19.99 -13.96
N GLY A 131 2.55 -18.84 -13.42
CA GLY A 131 1.15 -18.54 -13.14
C GLY A 131 0.57 -19.30 -11.95
N GLU A 132 1.35 -20.12 -11.23
CA GLU A 132 0.85 -20.88 -10.09
C GLU A 132 0.66 -20.01 -8.85
N ILE A 133 -0.39 -20.32 -8.08
CA ILE A 133 -0.62 -19.77 -6.74
C ILE A 133 0.33 -20.47 -5.75
N VAL A 134 1.09 -19.68 -4.98
CA VAL A 134 2.19 -20.14 -4.13
C VAL A 134 2.05 -19.73 -2.66
N ASP A 135 0.88 -19.22 -2.23
CA ASP A 135 0.63 -18.63 -0.90
C ASP A 135 1.20 -19.41 0.28
N ARG A 136 0.95 -20.72 0.31
CA ARG A 136 1.35 -21.63 1.40
C ARG A 136 2.84 -21.96 1.40
N HIS A 137 3.53 -21.62 0.33
CA HIS A 137 4.94 -21.89 0.12
C HIS A 137 5.80 -20.63 0.31
N ILE A 138 5.19 -19.46 0.55
CA ILE A 138 5.93 -18.23 0.79
C ILE A 138 6.47 -18.21 2.22
N LEU A 139 7.80 -18.11 2.35
CA LEU A 139 8.47 -17.90 3.63
C LEU A 139 8.53 -16.42 4.00
N ARG A 140 8.84 -15.57 3.01
CA ARG A 140 8.91 -14.11 3.13
C ARG A 140 8.91 -13.49 1.75
N TYR A 141 8.63 -12.20 1.67
CA TYR A 141 8.64 -11.47 0.41
C TYR A 141 9.15 -10.03 0.55
N LEU A 142 9.64 -9.50 -0.57
CA LEU A 142 10.16 -8.15 -0.71
C LEU A 142 9.34 -7.41 -1.78
N PRO A 143 8.54 -6.40 -1.40
CA PRO A 143 7.87 -5.53 -2.36
C PRO A 143 8.85 -4.81 -3.27
N LEU A 144 8.52 -4.72 -4.56
CA LEU A 144 9.29 -3.99 -5.54
C LEU A 144 8.71 -2.60 -5.76
N ASP A 145 9.56 -1.58 -5.73
CA ASP A 145 9.16 -0.24 -6.17
C ASP A 145 9.17 -0.17 -7.70
N THR A 146 8.01 -0.39 -8.29
CA THR A 146 7.78 -0.27 -9.73
C THR A 146 7.36 1.15 -10.15
N THR A 147 7.51 2.16 -9.29
CA THR A 147 7.22 3.56 -9.67
C THR A 147 8.09 3.98 -10.85
N GLU A 148 7.48 4.66 -11.80
CA GLU A 148 8.20 5.32 -12.86
C GLU A 148 9.13 6.39 -12.27
N VAL A 149 10.40 6.32 -12.64
CA VAL A 149 11.38 7.35 -12.29
C VAL A 149 11.34 8.38 -13.40
N ILE A 150 10.68 9.51 -13.14
CA ILE A 150 10.72 10.66 -14.05
C ILE A 150 12.07 11.33 -13.81
N ALA A 151 13.01 11.16 -14.75
CA ALA A 151 14.21 11.97 -14.78
C ALA A 151 13.81 13.40 -15.19
N LEU A 152 14.07 14.37 -14.32
CA LEU A 152 13.91 15.79 -14.61
C LEU A 152 15.09 16.30 -15.44
#